data_AF-A0A511YX50-F1
#
_entry.id   AF-A0A511YX50-F1
#
_cell.length_a   1.000
_cell.length_b   1.000
_cell.length_c   1.000
_cell.angle_alpha   90.00
_cell.angle_beta   90.00
_cell.angle_gamma   90.00
#
_symmetry.space_group_name_H-M   'P 1'
#
loop_
_entity.id
_entity.type
_entity.pdbx_description
1 polymer ?
#
loop_
_entity_poly.entity_id
_entity_poly.type
_entity_poly.pdbx_seq_one_letter_code
_entity_poly.pdbx_strand_id
1 'polypeptide(L)'
;MTGHLRRRLTTLAAGAAAVVVATGLAVAPATAHGGGHGHGGGHGGGDRAVLGEYAEDTWASFVAMVDPATGLPADNVDGSLDAATRSGYTSPTNIGAYLWSTVVARDLGIIDRREAKDRMAQTLATVATLERHDDSGMFYNWYDEATGEKLYAWPGTGDPVKPFLSSVDNGWLATALVLVGNAEPRLREQAEAIRSTMDFGFYYDPAVGQIRGGFWDEDPADPAAVVGNYPGRGPDVWYTGHHYGTLNTEPRIASYLGIAWGQIPPEHYFRMFRTFPDTCDWSWPEQKPVGEWRQYLGVDVFEGAYRYRDMQLVPTWGGSMFEALMVDLFIPEADWGPRSWGVNHPLTVRAQMEHGLDEAGYGYWGFSPSSDPAGGYREYGVDPIGMEPNGYTSDQERTTVESGWDDPACPREASQPAGYGDGVVTPHASFLALPYAKDAALENLANIRADFDAYGPGGFYDAVAVRSGQVAQRYLALDQGMIMAAIGNELLNDRVKGYVVRGPVHHVIRPLLGIEEFNAAG
;
A
#
# COMPACT_ATOMS: atom_id res chain seq x y z
N MET A 1 41.58 -32.91 -4.83
CA MET A 1 41.84 -31.46 -4.69
C MET A 1 40.81 -30.73 -5.54
N THR A 2 39.69 -30.37 -4.94
CA THR A 2 38.48 -29.85 -5.60
C THR A 2 38.21 -28.45 -5.09
N GLY A 3 38.48 -27.44 -5.93
CA GLY A 3 38.21 -26.04 -5.61
C GLY A 3 36.76 -25.69 -5.93
N HIS A 4 35.92 -25.52 -4.91
CA HIS A 4 34.57 -25.00 -5.10
C HIS A 4 34.61 -23.48 -5.28
N LEU A 5 34.09 -22.99 -6.42
CA LEU A 5 33.80 -21.57 -6.60
C LEU A 5 32.67 -21.16 -5.65
N ARG A 6 32.96 -20.29 -4.69
CA ARG A 6 31.95 -19.53 -3.96
C ARG A 6 31.40 -18.43 -4.88
N ARG A 7 30.21 -18.61 -5.46
CA ARG A 7 29.41 -17.46 -5.93
C ARG A 7 28.91 -16.73 -4.69
N ARG A 8 29.37 -15.49 -4.48
CA ARG A 8 28.75 -14.56 -3.52
C ARG A 8 27.52 -13.96 -4.20
N LEU A 9 26.35 -14.15 -3.62
CA LEU A 9 25.24 -13.23 -3.83
C LEU A 9 25.55 -11.99 -2.99
N THR A 10 25.92 -10.90 -3.65
CA THR A 10 26.01 -9.58 -3.02
C THR A 10 24.70 -8.86 -3.25
N THR A 11 23.79 -8.94 -2.28
CA THR A 11 22.70 -7.98 -2.13
C THR A 11 23.31 -6.62 -1.81
N LEU A 12 23.40 -5.76 -2.83
CA LEU A 12 23.70 -4.35 -2.65
C LEU A 12 22.41 -3.64 -2.25
N ALA A 13 22.38 -3.12 -1.02
CA ALA A 13 21.35 -2.18 -0.61
C ALA A 13 21.51 -0.90 -1.45
N ALA A 14 20.67 -0.74 -2.47
CA ALA A 14 20.56 0.49 -3.25
C ALA A 14 19.73 1.49 -2.45
N GLY A 15 20.38 2.21 -1.53
CA GLY A 15 19.77 3.33 -0.84
C GLY A 15 19.46 4.46 -1.83
N ALA A 16 18.17 4.75 -2.04
CA ALA A 16 17.77 6.02 -2.63
C ALA A 16 18.14 7.14 -1.64
N ALA A 17 18.90 8.13 -2.10
CA ALA A 17 19.50 9.12 -1.22
C ALA A 17 18.50 10.22 -0.82
N ALA A 18 17.80 10.04 0.30
CA ALA A 18 17.31 11.16 1.10
C ALA A 18 18.45 11.63 2.01
N VAL A 19 18.92 12.87 1.83
CA VAL A 19 20.12 13.37 2.54
C VAL A 19 19.74 13.95 3.92
N VAL A 20 20.44 13.46 4.94
CA VAL A 20 20.18 13.61 6.38
C VAL A 20 20.90 14.84 6.99
N VAL A 21 20.46 15.32 8.16
CA VAL A 21 21.23 15.47 9.44
C VAL A 21 20.64 16.53 10.39
N ALA A 22 20.28 16.14 11.63
CA ALA A 22 20.20 17.04 12.81
C ALA A 22 20.20 16.28 14.17
N THR A 23 20.50 16.97 15.27
CA THR A 23 20.63 16.43 16.65
C THR A 23 20.12 17.43 17.70
N GLY A 24 19.56 17.07 18.86
CA GLY A 24 19.37 15.74 19.48
C GLY A 24 19.96 15.66 20.91
N LEU A 25 19.12 15.75 21.96
CA LEU A 25 19.50 15.60 23.39
C LEU A 25 18.26 15.32 24.29
N ALA A 26 18.45 14.54 25.36
CA ALA A 26 17.42 13.90 26.22
C ALA A 26 16.69 14.87 27.21
N VAL A 27 15.64 14.51 27.98
CA VAL A 27 15.57 13.48 29.07
C VAL A 27 14.11 13.15 29.51
N ALA A 28 13.72 11.87 29.44
CA ALA A 28 13.13 10.96 30.48
C ALA A 28 11.91 11.39 31.40
N PRO A 29 11.17 10.43 32.03
CA PRO A 29 9.75 10.23 31.68
C PRO A 29 8.75 10.14 32.87
N ALA A 30 7.46 9.93 32.60
CA ALA A 30 6.44 9.59 33.62
C ALA A 30 5.33 8.62 33.11
N THR A 31 5.18 7.52 33.85
CA THR A 31 4.13 6.47 33.90
C THR A 31 2.69 6.99 34.16
N ALA A 32 1.56 6.29 33.93
CA ALA A 32 1.21 5.01 33.26
C ALA A 32 -0.33 4.71 33.35
N HIS A 33 -0.81 3.66 32.65
CA HIS A 33 -2.08 2.87 32.82
C HIS A 33 -3.43 3.58 32.52
N GLY A 34 -4.37 3.10 31.70
CA GLY A 34 -4.66 1.75 31.17
C GLY A 34 -5.96 1.15 31.78
N GLY A 35 -6.99 0.86 30.94
CA GLY A 35 -8.03 -0.14 31.28
C GLY A 35 -9.49 0.05 30.80
N GLY A 36 -9.98 -0.89 29.96
CA GLY A 36 -11.30 -1.55 30.15
C GLY A 36 -12.46 -1.23 29.18
N HIS A 37 -12.79 -2.18 28.29
CA HIS A 37 -13.89 -2.10 27.30
C HIS A 37 -15.33 -2.20 27.84
N GLY A 38 -16.29 -1.68 27.04
CA GLY A 38 -17.43 -2.50 26.60
C GLY A 38 -18.81 -1.81 26.48
N HIS A 39 -19.34 -1.71 25.25
CA HIS A 39 -20.76 -2.01 24.94
C HIS A 39 -21.07 -1.93 23.43
N GLY A 40 -21.62 -3.01 22.85
CA GLY A 40 -22.30 -2.96 21.56
C GLY A 40 -23.83 -3.03 21.74
N GLY A 41 -24.59 -2.36 20.86
CA GLY A 41 -26.06 -2.47 20.85
C GLY A 41 -26.84 -1.18 20.55
N GLY A 42 -26.51 -0.49 19.45
CA GLY A 42 -27.26 0.71 19.02
C GLY A 42 -26.71 1.44 17.79
N HIS A 43 -25.48 1.12 17.37
CA HIS A 43 -24.68 1.98 16.50
C HIS A 43 -24.94 1.86 14.99
N GLY A 44 -25.33 0.68 14.47
CA GLY A 44 -25.39 0.42 13.01
C GLY A 44 -26.23 1.38 12.14
N GLY A 45 -27.19 2.12 12.72
CA GLY A 45 -27.91 3.19 12.01
C GLY A 45 -27.16 4.54 12.00
N GLY A 46 -26.41 4.83 13.07
CA GLY A 46 -25.51 5.99 13.18
C GLY A 46 -24.24 5.80 12.35
N ASP A 47 -23.59 4.63 12.44
CA ASP A 47 -22.38 4.31 11.68
C ASP A 47 -22.59 4.51 10.18
N ARG A 48 -23.75 4.08 9.67
CA ARG A 48 -24.10 4.25 8.26
C ARG A 48 -24.25 5.71 7.85
N ALA A 49 -24.73 6.57 8.75
CA ALA A 49 -24.83 8.00 8.49
C ALA A 49 -23.45 8.67 8.51
N VAL A 50 -22.62 8.35 9.52
CA VAL A 50 -21.26 8.89 9.69
C VAL A 50 -20.35 8.46 8.53
N LEU A 51 -20.35 7.18 8.16
CA LEU A 51 -19.60 6.69 7.00
C LEU A 51 -20.14 7.27 5.67
N GLY A 52 -21.45 7.59 5.61
CA GLY A 52 -22.04 8.28 4.47
C GLY A 52 -21.52 9.70 4.30
N GLU A 53 -21.51 10.47 5.39
CA GLU A 53 -20.91 11.82 5.49
C GLU A 53 -19.44 11.81 5.07
N TYR A 54 -18.66 10.87 5.63
CA TYR A 54 -17.24 10.72 5.28
C TYR A 54 -17.02 10.43 3.78
N ALA A 55 -17.88 9.63 3.14
CA ALA A 55 -17.77 9.38 1.70
C ALA A 55 -18.24 10.57 0.83
N GLU A 56 -19.24 11.33 1.27
CA GLU A 56 -19.69 12.56 0.58
C GLU A 56 -18.61 13.63 0.58
N ASP A 57 -17.98 13.87 1.73
CA ASP A 57 -16.89 14.85 1.86
C ASP A 57 -15.60 14.37 1.17
N THR A 58 -15.19 13.10 1.36
CA THR A 58 -14.04 12.54 0.63
C THR A 58 -14.24 12.60 -0.89
N TRP A 59 -15.46 12.39 -1.41
CA TRP A 59 -15.73 12.56 -2.84
C TRP A 59 -15.53 14.00 -3.33
N ALA A 60 -15.75 15.01 -2.48
CA ALA A 60 -15.48 16.42 -2.83
C ALA A 60 -13.99 16.67 -3.10
N SER A 61 -13.09 15.95 -2.42
CA SER A 61 -11.64 16.01 -2.72
C SER A 61 -11.32 15.54 -4.15
N PHE A 62 -11.94 14.45 -4.61
CA PHE A 62 -11.78 13.97 -6.00
C PHE A 62 -12.35 14.94 -7.02
N VAL A 63 -13.49 15.59 -6.72
CA VAL A 63 -14.05 16.64 -7.58
C VAL A 63 -13.07 17.82 -7.72
N ALA A 64 -12.32 18.16 -6.66
CA ALA A 64 -11.30 19.19 -6.69
C ALA A 64 -10.00 18.75 -7.41
N MET A 65 -9.55 17.50 -7.24
CA MET A 65 -8.33 16.97 -7.86
C MET A 65 -8.45 16.74 -9.37
N VAL A 66 -9.64 16.46 -9.90
CA VAL A 66 -9.80 16.05 -11.32
C VAL A 66 -9.78 17.22 -12.29
N ASP A 67 -8.88 17.17 -13.27
CA ASP A 67 -8.88 18.10 -14.39
C ASP A 67 -10.14 17.93 -15.27
N PRO A 68 -10.91 19.00 -15.54
CA PRO A 68 -12.17 18.91 -16.27
C PRO A 68 -12.01 18.66 -17.78
N ALA A 69 -10.82 18.85 -18.37
CA ALA A 69 -10.57 18.58 -19.78
C ALA A 69 -10.12 17.12 -20.00
N THR A 70 -9.17 16.64 -19.21
CA THR A 70 -8.62 15.28 -19.35
C THR A 70 -9.43 14.22 -18.58
N GLY A 71 -10.09 14.61 -17.49
CA GLY A 71 -10.69 13.67 -16.53
C GLY A 71 -9.66 12.88 -15.70
N LEU A 72 -8.40 13.33 -15.65
CA LEU A 72 -7.34 12.75 -14.81
C LEU A 72 -7.33 13.44 -13.44
N PRO A 73 -7.20 12.69 -12.33
CA PRO A 73 -6.99 13.27 -11.00
C PRO A 73 -5.54 13.73 -10.84
N ALA A 74 -5.31 14.93 -10.31
CA ALA A 74 -4.03 15.28 -9.72
C ALA A 74 -3.67 14.29 -8.59
N ASP A 75 -2.37 14.10 -8.34
CA ASP A 75 -1.87 13.29 -7.22
C ASP A 75 -2.32 13.83 -5.87
N ASN A 76 -2.36 15.15 -5.73
CA ASN A 76 -2.85 15.81 -4.53
C ASN A 76 -3.40 17.21 -4.78
N VAL A 77 -4.15 17.71 -3.80
CA VAL A 77 -4.62 19.09 -3.71
C VAL A 77 -4.52 19.56 -2.25
N ASP A 78 -4.18 20.83 -2.04
CA ASP A 78 -4.13 21.40 -0.68
C ASP A 78 -5.52 21.48 -0.04
N GLY A 79 -5.56 21.59 1.29
CA GLY A 79 -6.76 21.45 2.10
C GLY A 79 -7.93 22.40 1.79
N SER A 80 -7.66 23.49 1.07
CA SER A 80 -8.66 24.45 0.57
C SER A 80 -9.54 23.94 -0.57
N LEU A 81 -9.17 22.83 -1.22
CA LEU A 81 -9.77 22.31 -2.46
C LEU A 81 -9.72 23.28 -3.64
N ASP A 82 -8.80 24.27 -3.64
CA ASP A 82 -8.60 25.13 -4.79
C ASP A 82 -7.94 24.34 -5.94
N ALA A 83 -8.57 24.31 -7.11
CA ALA A 83 -8.01 23.64 -8.29
C ALA A 83 -6.65 24.24 -8.72
N ALA A 84 -6.30 25.46 -8.30
CA ALA A 84 -5.00 26.06 -8.51
C ALA A 84 -3.87 25.48 -7.62
N THR A 85 -4.19 24.66 -6.60
CA THR A 85 -3.21 23.98 -5.72
C THR A 85 -3.06 22.49 -6.03
N ARG A 86 -3.56 22.04 -7.20
CA ARG A 86 -3.26 20.70 -7.73
C ARG A 86 -1.76 20.52 -7.94
N SER A 87 -1.30 19.28 -7.76
CA SER A 87 0.11 18.91 -7.85
C SER A 87 0.77 19.14 -9.22
N GLY A 88 0.00 19.21 -10.31
CA GLY A 88 0.54 19.29 -11.68
C GLY A 88 1.02 17.94 -12.23
N TYR A 89 0.71 16.84 -11.54
CA TYR A 89 1.03 15.49 -11.98
C TYR A 89 0.03 14.44 -11.48
N THR A 90 -0.04 13.31 -12.18
CA THR A 90 -0.84 12.12 -11.85
C THR A 90 -0.05 10.83 -12.09
N SER A 91 -0.53 9.72 -11.53
CA SER A 91 0.03 8.38 -11.69
C SER A 91 -1.05 7.37 -12.11
N PRO A 92 -0.66 6.20 -12.67
CA PRO A 92 -1.61 5.11 -12.92
C PRO A 92 -2.38 4.68 -11.66
N THR A 93 -1.75 4.74 -10.47
CA THR A 93 -2.41 4.51 -9.18
C THR A 93 -3.49 5.55 -8.91
N ASN A 94 -3.20 6.83 -9.08
CA ASN A 94 -4.14 7.92 -8.83
C ASN A 94 -5.33 7.89 -9.79
N ILE A 95 -5.07 7.58 -11.07
CA ILE A 95 -6.11 7.35 -12.07
C ILE A 95 -6.99 6.16 -11.68
N GLY A 96 -6.40 5.08 -11.19
CA GLY A 96 -7.14 3.96 -10.60
C GLY A 96 -8.01 4.40 -9.42
N ALA A 97 -7.43 5.18 -8.50
CA ALA A 97 -8.08 5.67 -7.29
C ALA A 97 -9.35 6.47 -7.59
N TYR A 98 -9.31 7.38 -8.55
CA TYR A 98 -10.49 8.10 -9.00
C TYR A 98 -11.53 7.20 -9.67
N LEU A 99 -11.11 6.22 -10.49
CA LEU A 99 -12.03 5.31 -11.18
C LEU A 99 -12.84 4.43 -10.23
N TRP A 100 -12.21 3.79 -9.23
CA TRP A 100 -12.96 2.99 -8.25
C TRP A 100 -13.77 3.87 -7.30
N SER A 101 -13.28 5.05 -6.92
CA SER A 101 -14.01 6.01 -6.10
C SER A 101 -15.26 6.54 -6.82
N THR A 102 -15.19 6.76 -8.13
CA THR A 102 -16.36 7.13 -8.96
C THR A 102 -17.43 6.03 -8.96
N VAL A 103 -17.02 4.75 -8.96
CA VAL A 103 -17.95 3.61 -8.83
C VAL A 103 -18.57 3.53 -7.43
N VAL A 104 -17.80 3.77 -6.37
CA VAL A 104 -18.32 3.83 -5.00
C VAL A 104 -19.30 4.99 -4.83
N ALA A 105 -18.93 6.21 -5.25
CA ALA A 105 -19.79 7.39 -5.16
C ALA A 105 -21.13 7.17 -5.86
N ARG A 106 -21.13 6.50 -7.02
CA ARG A 106 -22.35 6.08 -7.73
C ARG A 106 -23.18 5.06 -6.95
N ASP A 107 -22.53 4.06 -6.35
CA ASP A 107 -23.23 2.96 -5.67
C ASP A 107 -23.73 3.31 -4.26
N LEU A 108 -23.10 4.32 -3.62
CA LEU A 108 -23.62 4.99 -2.42
C LEU A 108 -24.74 5.99 -2.75
N GLY A 109 -24.75 6.55 -3.97
CA GLY A 109 -25.77 7.50 -4.45
C GLY A 109 -25.39 8.97 -4.39
N ILE A 110 -24.11 9.27 -4.13
CA ILE A 110 -23.50 10.62 -4.09
C ILE A 110 -23.57 11.27 -5.49
N ILE A 111 -23.36 10.48 -6.54
CA ILE A 111 -23.50 10.91 -7.95
C ILE A 111 -24.44 9.98 -8.74
N ASP A 112 -25.05 10.51 -9.81
CA ASP A 112 -25.99 9.74 -10.63
C ASP A 112 -25.29 8.75 -11.60
N ARG A 113 -26.05 7.76 -12.10
CA ARG A 113 -25.55 6.70 -13.01
C ARG A 113 -25.11 7.17 -14.40
N ARG A 114 -25.45 8.40 -14.79
CA ARG A 114 -25.00 9.04 -16.02
C ARG A 114 -23.72 9.81 -15.73
N GLU A 115 -23.70 10.64 -14.69
CA GLU A 115 -22.50 11.37 -14.27
C GLU A 115 -21.32 10.42 -14.03
N ALA A 116 -21.50 9.36 -13.24
CA ALA A 116 -20.44 8.39 -13.00
C ALA A 116 -19.92 7.73 -14.30
N LYS A 117 -20.83 7.40 -15.21
CA LYS A 117 -20.50 6.78 -16.50
C LYS A 117 -19.85 7.77 -17.47
N ASP A 118 -20.21 9.05 -17.43
CA ASP A 118 -19.62 10.08 -18.28
C ASP A 118 -18.22 10.49 -17.76
N ARG A 119 -18.04 10.60 -16.43
CA ARG A 119 -16.73 10.76 -15.76
C ARG A 119 -15.77 9.63 -16.11
N MET A 120 -16.17 8.37 -15.86
CA MET A 120 -15.33 7.20 -16.21
C MET A 120 -15.04 7.13 -17.71
N ALA A 121 -16.00 7.46 -18.58
CA ALA A 121 -15.78 7.46 -20.03
C ALA A 121 -14.74 8.49 -20.47
N GLN A 122 -14.73 9.68 -19.86
CA GLN A 122 -13.73 10.73 -20.13
C GLN A 122 -12.33 10.27 -19.70
N THR A 123 -12.17 9.80 -18.46
CA THR A 123 -10.89 9.27 -17.96
C THR A 123 -10.38 8.12 -18.81
N LEU A 124 -11.22 7.14 -19.17
CA LEU A 124 -10.82 6.02 -20.04
C LEU A 124 -10.42 6.47 -21.45
N ALA A 125 -11.11 7.46 -22.03
CA ALA A 125 -10.74 8.03 -23.33
C ALA A 125 -9.35 8.67 -23.29
N THR A 126 -9.03 9.43 -22.24
CA THR A 126 -7.70 10.03 -22.08
C THR A 126 -6.63 8.97 -21.79
N VAL A 127 -6.87 8.02 -20.88
CA VAL A 127 -5.94 6.92 -20.57
C VAL A 127 -5.58 6.10 -21.82
N ALA A 128 -6.53 5.89 -22.74
CA ALA A 128 -6.28 5.22 -24.01
C ALA A 128 -5.35 5.99 -24.97
N THR A 129 -5.03 7.26 -24.69
CA THR A 129 -4.14 8.13 -25.48
C THR A 129 -2.80 8.44 -24.82
N LEU A 130 -2.62 8.11 -23.53
CA LEU A 130 -1.35 8.35 -22.83
C LEU A 130 -0.21 7.55 -23.48
N GLU A 131 0.96 8.18 -23.59
CA GLU A 131 2.18 7.49 -24.00
C GLU A 131 2.50 6.37 -22.99
N ARG A 132 2.87 5.18 -23.49
CA ARG A 132 3.15 4.00 -22.66
C ARG A 132 4.09 3.07 -23.43
N HIS A 133 4.73 2.12 -22.75
CA HIS A 133 5.71 1.24 -23.40
C HIS A 133 4.99 0.20 -24.28
N ASP A 134 5.11 0.36 -25.60
CA ASP A 134 4.36 -0.40 -26.62
C ASP A 134 4.42 -1.93 -26.43
N ASP A 135 5.61 -2.49 -26.17
CA ASP A 135 5.79 -3.94 -26.09
C ASP A 135 5.19 -4.58 -24.84
N SER A 136 5.01 -3.83 -23.74
CA SER A 136 4.44 -4.32 -22.48
C SER A 136 3.01 -3.83 -22.19
N GLY A 137 2.57 -2.77 -22.90
CA GLY A 137 1.35 -2.04 -22.64
C GLY A 137 1.29 -1.32 -21.28
N MET A 138 2.41 -1.27 -20.55
CA MET A 138 2.51 -0.66 -19.21
C MET A 138 2.70 0.85 -19.33
N PHE A 139 2.05 1.58 -18.43
CA PHE A 139 2.10 3.03 -18.29
C PHE A 139 3.32 3.44 -17.45
N TYR A 140 3.79 4.67 -17.68
CA TYR A 140 4.80 5.30 -16.85
C TYR A 140 4.19 5.77 -15.53
N ASN A 141 5.03 5.98 -14.52
CA ASN A 141 4.60 6.37 -13.18
C ASN A 141 4.04 7.80 -13.10
N TRP A 142 4.49 8.73 -13.95
CA TRP A 142 4.10 10.15 -13.86
C TRP A 142 3.73 10.78 -15.20
N TYR A 143 2.56 11.41 -15.23
CA TYR A 143 2.04 12.24 -16.33
C TYR A 143 1.57 13.59 -15.79
N ASP A 144 1.61 14.64 -16.61
CA ASP A 144 0.89 15.89 -16.36
C ASP A 144 -0.63 15.63 -16.45
N GLU A 145 -1.42 16.01 -15.44
CA GLU A 145 -2.85 15.71 -15.39
C GLU A 145 -3.70 16.59 -16.31
N ALA A 146 -3.19 17.75 -16.73
CA ALA A 146 -3.90 18.71 -17.59
C ALA A 146 -3.67 18.45 -19.10
N THR A 147 -2.64 17.70 -19.46
CA THR A 147 -2.24 17.41 -20.85
C THR A 147 -2.14 15.91 -21.17
N GLY A 148 -1.83 15.07 -20.17
CA GLY A 148 -1.50 13.65 -20.37
C GLY A 148 -0.07 13.40 -20.87
N GLU A 149 0.80 14.42 -20.90
CA GLU A 149 2.20 14.26 -21.30
C GLU A 149 3.03 13.57 -20.22
N LYS A 150 3.91 12.64 -20.63
CA LYS A 150 4.83 11.90 -19.75
C LYS A 150 5.86 12.85 -19.12
N LEU A 151 6.07 12.76 -17.81
CA LEU A 151 6.95 13.71 -17.11
C LEU A 151 8.43 13.35 -17.16
N TYR A 152 9.25 14.35 -17.49
CA TYR A 152 10.72 14.33 -17.43
C TYR A 152 11.29 15.28 -16.38
N ALA A 153 10.44 16.08 -15.73
CA ALA A 153 10.81 16.94 -14.60
C ALA A 153 9.59 17.14 -13.68
N TRP A 154 9.84 17.32 -12.39
CA TRP A 154 8.80 17.59 -11.40
C TRP A 154 8.21 18.98 -11.57
N PRO A 155 6.87 19.13 -11.60
CA PRO A 155 6.21 20.43 -11.52
C PRO A 155 6.65 21.22 -10.28
N GLY A 156 6.77 22.54 -10.44
CA GLY A 156 7.24 23.43 -9.37
C GLY A 156 8.76 23.44 -9.18
N THR A 157 9.40 22.30 -8.86
CA THR A 157 10.85 22.28 -8.57
C THR A 157 11.73 22.21 -9.82
N GLY A 158 11.25 21.54 -10.88
CA GLY A 158 12.03 21.27 -12.09
C GLY A 158 13.09 20.17 -11.94
N ASP A 159 13.10 19.43 -10.82
CA ASP A 159 14.03 18.32 -10.60
C ASP A 159 13.74 17.18 -11.60
N PRO A 160 14.77 16.49 -12.14
CA PRO A 160 14.58 15.54 -13.23
C PRO A 160 13.82 14.27 -12.80
N VAL A 161 12.81 13.91 -13.60
CA VAL A 161 12.08 12.64 -13.51
C VAL A 161 12.63 11.70 -14.58
N LYS A 162 12.89 10.46 -14.19
CA LYS A 162 13.19 9.36 -15.13
C LYS A 162 11.91 8.56 -15.32
N PRO A 163 11.26 8.59 -16.49
CA PRO A 163 9.98 7.90 -16.69
C PRO A 163 10.14 6.40 -16.39
N PHE A 164 9.37 5.91 -15.42
CA PHE A 164 9.55 4.56 -14.88
C PHE A 164 8.26 3.78 -14.94
N LEU A 165 8.35 2.51 -15.34
CA LEU A 165 7.21 1.63 -15.49
C LEU A 165 7.07 0.76 -14.24
N SER A 166 6.47 1.34 -13.21
CA SER A 166 6.22 0.73 -11.91
C SER A 166 5.25 -0.44 -11.99
N SER A 167 5.63 -1.59 -11.41
CA SER A 167 4.75 -2.76 -11.31
C SER A 167 3.55 -2.52 -10.39
N VAL A 168 3.73 -1.69 -9.34
CA VAL A 168 2.70 -1.32 -8.38
C VAL A 168 1.64 -0.45 -9.04
N ASP A 169 2.06 0.62 -9.71
CA ASP A 169 1.13 1.59 -10.32
C ASP A 169 0.28 0.95 -11.42
N ASN A 170 0.91 0.15 -12.25
CA ASN A 170 0.21 -0.62 -13.28
C ASN A 170 -0.71 -1.68 -12.66
N GLY A 171 -0.36 -2.26 -11.51
CA GLY A 171 -1.22 -3.16 -10.72
C GLY A 171 -2.52 -2.49 -10.27
N TRP A 172 -2.45 -1.25 -9.77
CA TRP A 172 -3.62 -0.50 -9.33
C TRP A 172 -4.49 0.00 -10.48
N LEU A 173 -3.90 0.52 -11.56
CA LEU A 173 -4.65 0.87 -12.77
C LEU A 173 -5.36 -0.35 -13.37
N ALA A 174 -4.67 -1.47 -13.48
CA ALA A 174 -5.22 -2.72 -14.01
C ALA A 174 -6.40 -3.24 -13.15
N THR A 175 -6.29 -3.13 -11.82
CA THR A 175 -7.38 -3.44 -10.88
C THR A 175 -8.60 -2.54 -11.12
N ALA A 176 -8.39 -1.23 -11.28
CA ALA A 176 -9.45 -0.27 -11.58
C ALA A 176 -10.13 -0.55 -12.92
N LEU A 177 -9.38 -0.91 -13.96
CA LEU A 177 -9.94 -1.25 -15.28
C LEU A 177 -10.85 -2.49 -15.23
N VAL A 178 -10.45 -3.53 -14.49
CA VAL A 178 -11.31 -4.72 -14.24
C VAL A 178 -12.58 -4.31 -13.48
N LEU A 179 -12.44 -3.51 -12.42
CA LEU A 179 -13.53 -3.02 -11.60
C LEU A 179 -14.54 -2.23 -12.45
N VAL A 180 -14.09 -1.25 -13.25
CA VAL A 180 -14.94 -0.42 -14.11
C VAL A 180 -15.66 -1.28 -15.16
N GLY A 181 -14.96 -2.20 -15.83
CA GLY A 181 -15.58 -3.10 -16.80
C GLY A 181 -16.64 -4.04 -16.20
N ASN A 182 -16.56 -4.33 -14.90
CA ASN A 182 -17.54 -5.14 -14.17
C ASN A 182 -18.67 -4.33 -13.52
N ALA A 183 -18.39 -3.09 -13.10
CA ALA A 183 -19.29 -2.17 -12.46
C ALA A 183 -20.13 -1.33 -13.44
N GLU A 184 -19.60 -1.05 -14.63
CA GLU A 184 -20.27 -0.31 -15.69
C GLU A 184 -20.12 -1.03 -17.04
N PRO A 185 -21.02 -1.98 -17.35
CA PRO A 185 -20.95 -2.78 -18.58
C PRO A 185 -20.93 -1.96 -19.87
N ARG A 186 -21.43 -0.71 -19.86
CA ARG A 186 -21.39 0.21 -21.02
C ARG A 186 -19.98 0.69 -21.38
N LEU A 187 -19.02 0.57 -20.45
CA LEU A 187 -17.61 0.96 -20.64
C LEU A 187 -16.66 -0.25 -20.70
N ARG A 188 -17.19 -1.47 -20.63
CA ARG A 188 -16.37 -2.70 -20.58
C ARG A 188 -15.40 -2.83 -21.74
N GLU A 189 -15.85 -2.56 -22.97
CA GLU A 189 -15.00 -2.67 -24.16
C GLU A 189 -13.85 -1.65 -24.14
N GLN A 190 -14.09 -0.45 -23.60
CA GLN A 190 -13.05 0.59 -23.46
C GLN A 190 -12.02 0.22 -22.38
N ALA A 191 -12.48 -0.19 -21.20
CA ALA A 191 -11.59 -0.62 -20.12
C ALA A 191 -10.79 -1.88 -20.49
N GLU A 192 -11.42 -2.84 -21.17
CA GLU A 192 -10.77 -4.07 -21.63
C GLU A 192 -9.76 -3.80 -22.77
N ALA A 193 -10.03 -2.86 -23.68
CA ALA A 193 -9.07 -2.47 -24.71
C ALA A 193 -7.76 -1.92 -24.13
N ILE A 194 -7.82 -1.20 -23.00
CA ILE A 194 -6.64 -0.74 -22.28
C ILE A 194 -5.99 -1.89 -21.50
N ARG A 195 -6.78 -2.62 -20.71
CA ARG A 195 -6.31 -3.67 -19.79
C ARG A 195 -5.67 -4.86 -20.52
N SER A 196 -6.23 -5.24 -21.67
CA SER A 196 -5.78 -6.42 -22.44
C SER A 196 -4.38 -6.30 -23.04
N THR A 197 -3.82 -5.09 -23.14
CA THR A 197 -2.44 -4.90 -23.59
C THR A 197 -1.41 -4.98 -22.46
N MET A 198 -1.83 -4.92 -21.20
CA MET A 198 -0.93 -4.90 -20.04
C MET A 198 -0.37 -6.30 -19.76
N ASP A 199 0.93 -6.47 -19.90
CA ASP A 199 1.65 -7.74 -19.72
C ASP A 199 2.56 -7.72 -18.48
N PHE A 200 2.05 -8.19 -17.34
CA PHE A 200 2.81 -8.29 -16.08
C PHE A 200 3.98 -9.28 -16.16
N GLY A 201 4.04 -10.12 -17.21
CA GLY A 201 5.20 -10.95 -17.51
C GLY A 201 6.48 -10.15 -17.74
N PHE A 202 6.38 -8.86 -18.13
CA PHE A 202 7.54 -7.97 -18.22
C PHE A 202 8.27 -7.79 -16.89
N TYR A 203 7.56 -7.83 -15.76
CA TYR A 203 8.16 -7.64 -14.44
C TYR A 203 8.73 -8.93 -13.85
N TYR A 204 8.31 -10.10 -14.34
CA TYR A 204 8.64 -11.38 -13.72
C TYR A 204 10.05 -11.85 -14.10
N ASP A 205 10.93 -11.99 -13.10
CA ASP A 205 12.25 -12.58 -13.26
C ASP A 205 12.16 -14.12 -13.06
N PRO A 206 12.23 -14.94 -14.12
CA PRO A 206 12.08 -16.39 -14.01
C PRO A 206 13.28 -17.07 -13.34
N ALA A 207 14.41 -16.39 -13.15
CA ALA A 207 15.57 -16.94 -12.45
C ALA A 207 15.42 -16.83 -10.92
N VAL A 208 14.66 -15.85 -10.44
CA VAL A 208 14.37 -15.62 -9.01
C VAL A 208 12.97 -16.14 -8.63
N GLY A 209 12.01 -16.10 -9.57
CA GLY A 209 10.61 -16.40 -9.31
C GLY A 209 9.85 -15.24 -8.65
N GLN A 210 10.34 -14.01 -8.78
CA GLN A 210 9.78 -12.80 -8.18
C GLN A 210 9.62 -11.70 -9.24
N ILE A 211 8.74 -10.73 -8.98
CA ILE A 211 8.62 -9.54 -9.84
C ILE A 211 9.67 -8.49 -9.45
N ARG A 212 10.23 -7.82 -10.45
CA ARG A 212 11.01 -6.59 -10.30
C ARG A 212 10.11 -5.44 -9.81
N GLY A 213 10.69 -4.44 -9.18
CA GLY A 213 9.96 -3.21 -8.82
C GLY A 213 9.35 -2.53 -10.04
N GLY A 214 10.11 -2.53 -11.14
CA GLY A 214 9.66 -2.09 -12.45
C GLY A 214 10.81 -2.10 -13.46
N PHE A 215 10.69 -1.28 -14.50
CA PHE A 215 11.78 -1.02 -15.45
C PHE A 215 11.74 0.39 -16.03
N TRP A 216 12.86 0.81 -16.61
CA TRP A 216 12.96 1.96 -17.53
C TRP A 216 13.19 1.43 -18.95
N ASP A 217 12.63 2.10 -19.95
CA ASP A 217 12.85 1.86 -21.38
C ASP A 217 13.97 2.74 -21.99
N GLU A 218 14.48 3.69 -21.20
CA GLU A 218 15.71 4.45 -21.43
C GLU A 218 16.74 4.14 -20.31
N ASP A 219 18.04 4.38 -20.54
CA ASP A 219 19.08 4.13 -19.53
C ASP A 219 18.90 5.05 -18.30
N PRO A 220 18.59 4.51 -17.10
CA PRO A 220 18.37 5.32 -15.91
C PRO A 220 19.68 5.84 -15.30
N ALA A 221 20.85 5.43 -15.79
CA ALA A 221 22.16 5.66 -15.16
C ALA A 221 22.20 5.22 -13.67
N ASP A 222 21.40 4.21 -13.31
CA ASP A 222 21.40 3.56 -12.00
C ASP A 222 22.38 2.37 -12.04
N PRO A 223 23.45 2.36 -11.22
CA PRO A 223 24.41 1.25 -11.18
C PRO A 223 23.84 -0.08 -10.68
N ALA A 224 22.64 -0.08 -10.07
CA ALA A 224 21.94 -1.28 -9.67
C ALA A 224 21.00 -1.84 -10.76
N ALA A 225 20.74 -1.08 -11.84
CA ALA A 225 19.83 -1.51 -12.90
C ALA A 225 20.38 -2.72 -13.68
N VAL A 226 19.48 -3.62 -14.07
CA VAL A 226 19.80 -4.87 -14.77
C VAL A 226 19.19 -4.83 -16.17
N VAL A 227 20.02 -4.72 -17.20
CA VAL A 227 19.57 -4.77 -18.60
C VAL A 227 19.12 -6.19 -18.96
N GLY A 228 17.97 -6.30 -19.62
CA GLY A 228 17.52 -7.55 -20.23
C GLY A 228 16.08 -7.50 -20.75
N ASN A 229 15.53 -8.67 -21.06
CA ASN A 229 14.19 -8.83 -21.59
C ASN A 229 13.61 -10.18 -21.13
N TYR A 230 12.83 -10.20 -20.04
CA TYR A 230 12.28 -11.45 -19.50
C TYR A 230 11.25 -12.14 -20.42
N PRO A 231 10.34 -11.42 -21.10
CA PRO A 231 9.39 -12.05 -22.05
C PRO A 231 10.00 -12.48 -23.39
N GLY A 232 11.20 -11.99 -23.73
CA GLY A 232 11.81 -12.17 -25.06
C GLY A 232 11.06 -11.42 -26.18
N ARG A 233 10.39 -10.30 -25.86
CA ARG A 233 9.60 -9.46 -26.77
C ARG A 233 10.03 -8.00 -26.65
N GLY A 234 10.19 -7.30 -27.76
CA GLY A 234 10.68 -5.92 -27.79
C GLY A 234 12.21 -5.79 -27.64
N PRO A 235 12.72 -4.57 -27.42
CA PRO A 235 14.12 -4.32 -27.06
C PRO A 235 14.44 -4.81 -25.63
N ASP A 236 15.72 -4.74 -25.24
CA ASP A 236 16.08 -4.86 -23.82
C ASP A 236 15.65 -3.60 -23.07
N VAL A 237 15.23 -3.77 -21.82
CA VAL A 237 14.87 -2.71 -20.87
C VAL A 237 15.80 -2.75 -19.65
N TRP A 238 15.79 -1.69 -18.83
CA TRP A 238 16.57 -1.59 -17.61
C TRP A 238 15.68 -1.92 -16.41
N TYR A 239 15.78 -3.13 -15.87
CA TYR A 239 15.05 -3.55 -14.68
C TYR A 239 15.64 -2.96 -13.39
N THR A 240 14.80 -2.76 -12.37
CA THR A 240 15.27 -2.40 -11.01
C THR A 240 16.25 -3.43 -10.46
N GLY A 241 17.26 -3.00 -9.71
CA GLY A 241 18.19 -3.94 -9.03
C GLY A 241 17.50 -4.86 -8.01
N HIS A 242 16.41 -4.39 -7.41
CA HIS A 242 15.59 -5.10 -6.43
C HIS A 242 14.38 -5.83 -7.05
N HIS A 243 13.77 -6.70 -6.26
CA HIS A 243 12.50 -7.39 -6.51
C HIS A 243 11.51 -7.08 -5.38
N TYR A 244 10.22 -7.14 -5.65
CA TYR A 244 9.22 -7.25 -4.58
C TYR A 244 9.17 -8.70 -4.10
N GLY A 245 10.00 -8.96 -3.08
CA GLY A 245 10.20 -10.28 -2.50
C GLY A 245 9.44 -10.53 -1.19
N THR A 246 9.00 -9.50 -0.47
CA THR A 246 8.16 -9.67 0.74
C THR A 246 6.71 -9.90 0.34
N LEU A 247 6.02 -10.84 1.00
CA LEU A 247 4.64 -11.18 0.69
C LEU A 247 3.65 -10.12 1.16
N ASN A 248 3.76 -9.69 2.41
CA ASN A 248 2.79 -8.81 3.06
C ASN A 248 3.07 -7.34 2.75
N THR A 249 3.08 -7.01 1.47
CA THR A 249 3.19 -5.64 0.94
C THR A 249 2.19 -5.46 -0.19
N GLU A 250 1.83 -4.21 -0.49
CA GLU A 250 0.82 -3.88 -1.49
C GLU A 250 1.14 -4.29 -2.96
N PRO A 251 2.40 -4.46 -3.41
CA PRO A 251 2.71 -4.85 -4.80
C PRO A 251 2.17 -6.23 -5.17
N ARG A 252 1.79 -7.07 -4.19
CA ARG A 252 1.18 -8.38 -4.43
C ARG A 252 -0.10 -8.32 -5.29
N ILE A 253 -0.74 -7.15 -5.45
CA ILE A 253 -1.81 -6.97 -6.43
C ILE A 253 -1.34 -7.27 -7.87
N ALA A 254 -0.13 -6.82 -8.23
CA ALA A 254 0.47 -7.09 -9.54
C ALA A 254 0.75 -8.59 -9.72
N SER A 255 1.23 -9.26 -8.66
CA SER A 255 1.38 -10.71 -8.59
C SER A 255 0.06 -11.44 -8.84
N TYR A 256 -1.03 -11.04 -8.16
CA TYR A 256 -2.35 -11.65 -8.34
C TYR A 256 -2.91 -11.45 -9.76
N LEU A 257 -2.76 -10.27 -10.36
CA LEU A 257 -3.22 -10.02 -11.72
C LEU A 257 -2.40 -10.82 -12.76
N GLY A 258 -1.07 -10.80 -12.65
CA GLY A 258 -0.19 -11.56 -13.53
C GLY A 258 -0.42 -13.07 -13.45
N ILE A 259 -0.64 -13.61 -12.24
CA ILE A 259 -0.99 -15.03 -12.06
C ILE A 259 -2.40 -15.32 -12.60
N ALA A 260 -3.39 -14.48 -12.29
CA ALA A 260 -4.76 -14.67 -12.77
C ALA A 260 -4.88 -14.68 -14.30
N TRP A 261 -4.04 -13.91 -15.00
CA TRP A 261 -4.02 -13.84 -16.46
C TRP A 261 -3.03 -14.80 -17.12
N GLY A 262 -2.35 -15.65 -16.34
CA GLY A 262 -1.39 -16.65 -16.86
C GLY A 262 -0.10 -16.04 -17.42
N GLN A 263 0.19 -14.78 -17.08
CA GLN A 263 1.42 -14.07 -17.44
C GLN A 263 2.58 -14.41 -16.47
N ILE A 264 2.23 -14.81 -15.24
CA ILE A 264 3.16 -15.18 -14.16
C ILE A 264 2.76 -16.57 -13.64
N PRO A 265 3.71 -17.50 -13.38
CA PRO A 265 3.40 -18.82 -12.82
C PRO A 265 2.96 -18.71 -11.34
N PRO A 266 2.00 -19.54 -10.88
CA PRO A 266 1.45 -19.45 -9.51
C PRO A 266 2.49 -19.71 -8.41
N GLU A 267 3.58 -20.42 -8.71
CA GLU A 267 4.74 -20.62 -7.85
C GLU A 267 5.34 -19.29 -7.36
N HIS A 268 5.18 -18.19 -8.11
CA HIS A 268 5.63 -16.85 -7.71
C HIS A 268 5.10 -16.45 -6.32
N TYR A 269 3.85 -16.75 -6.00
CA TYR A 269 3.23 -16.40 -4.72
C TYR A 269 3.95 -17.05 -3.52
N PHE A 270 4.49 -18.26 -3.71
CA PHE A 270 5.27 -18.99 -2.71
C PHE A 270 6.77 -18.67 -2.76
N ARG A 271 7.25 -17.96 -3.80
CA ARG A 271 8.62 -17.43 -3.84
C ARG A 271 8.79 -16.14 -3.05
N MET A 272 7.70 -15.50 -2.62
CA MET A 272 7.75 -14.34 -1.73
C MET A 272 7.91 -14.76 -0.26
N PHE A 273 8.72 -14.02 0.48
CA PHE A 273 9.05 -14.26 1.88
C PHE A 273 7.91 -13.84 2.80
N ARG A 274 7.54 -14.70 3.75
CA ARG A 274 6.69 -14.33 4.91
C ARG A 274 7.57 -13.65 5.97
N THR A 275 8.74 -14.25 6.25
CA THR A 275 9.96 -13.55 6.68
C THR A 275 11.15 -14.15 5.95
N PHE A 276 12.35 -13.60 6.13
CA PHE A 276 13.56 -14.36 5.83
C PHE A 276 13.76 -15.52 6.83
N PRO A 277 14.54 -16.58 6.50
CA PRO A 277 14.81 -17.68 7.42
C PRO A 277 15.70 -17.32 8.60
N ASP A 278 15.59 -18.06 9.71
CA ASP A 278 16.51 -17.97 10.86
C ASP A 278 17.92 -18.51 10.51
N THR A 279 18.77 -17.66 9.92
CA THR A 279 20.19 -17.92 9.70
C THR A 279 21.02 -16.64 9.80
N CYS A 280 22.33 -16.76 10.07
CA CYS A 280 23.24 -15.60 10.08
C CYS A 280 23.45 -14.89 8.72
N ASP A 281 23.06 -15.50 7.59
CA ASP A 281 23.02 -14.78 6.30
C ASP A 281 21.82 -13.81 6.23
N TRP A 282 20.84 -13.99 7.13
CA TRP A 282 19.61 -13.23 7.29
C TRP A 282 19.46 -12.68 8.71
N SER A 283 20.56 -12.40 9.43
CA SER A 283 20.52 -11.77 10.77
C SER A 283 20.47 -10.23 10.75
N TRP A 284 20.14 -9.65 9.60
CA TRP A 284 19.97 -8.22 9.41
C TRP A 284 18.56 -7.68 9.63
N PRO A 285 17.43 -8.38 9.35
CA PRO A 285 16.07 -7.86 9.52
C PRO A 285 15.70 -7.49 10.96
N GLU A 286 14.60 -6.75 11.14
CA GLU A 286 14.21 -6.16 12.45
C GLU A 286 14.23 -7.12 13.63
N GLN A 287 13.76 -8.35 13.48
CA GLN A 287 13.86 -9.34 14.56
C GLN A 287 14.14 -10.75 14.06
N LYS A 288 14.62 -11.59 14.98
CA LYS A 288 14.79 -13.01 14.71
C LYS A 288 13.44 -13.68 14.46
N PRO A 289 13.22 -14.31 13.29
CA PRO A 289 11.94 -14.88 12.92
C PRO A 289 11.67 -16.19 13.64
N VAL A 290 10.40 -16.57 13.71
CA VAL A 290 9.95 -17.90 14.14
C VAL A 290 9.16 -18.56 13.02
N GLY A 291 9.44 -19.83 12.74
CA GLY A 291 8.83 -20.50 11.60
C GLY A 291 9.25 -21.93 11.42
N GLU A 292 8.63 -22.57 10.45
CA GLU A 292 8.97 -23.90 9.96
C GLU A 292 9.01 -23.92 8.43
N TRP A 293 9.70 -24.91 7.86
CA TRP A 293 9.73 -25.10 6.42
C TRP A 293 8.55 -25.95 5.96
N ARG A 294 7.82 -25.45 4.97
CA ARG A 294 6.73 -26.12 4.27
C ARG A 294 6.99 -26.14 2.77
N GLN A 295 6.20 -26.90 2.02
CA GLN A 295 6.33 -26.97 0.57
C GLN A 295 4.98 -26.80 -0.12
N TYR A 296 4.89 -25.82 -1.01
CA TYR A 296 3.70 -25.54 -1.82
C TYR A 296 4.11 -25.48 -3.29
N LEU A 297 3.39 -26.21 -4.15
CA LEU A 297 3.68 -26.28 -5.60
C LEU A 297 5.15 -26.66 -5.93
N GLY A 298 5.85 -27.37 -5.03
CA GLY A 298 7.27 -27.71 -5.17
C GLY A 298 8.24 -26.56 -4.84
N VAL A 299 7.76 -25.45 -4.28
CA VAL A 299 8.54 -24.37 -3.68
C VAL A 299 8.66 -24.62 -2.19
N ASP A 300 9.90 -24.68 -1.68
CA ASP A 300 10.16 -24.69 -0.24
C ASP A 300 9.97 -23.26 0.32
N VAL A 301 9.06 -23.13 1.28
CA VAL A 301 8.65 -21.86 1.91
C VAL A 301 9.00 -21.93 3.38
N PHE A 302 9.69 -20.90 3.88
CA PHE A 302 9.79 -20.69 5.32
C PHE A 302 8.56 -19.93 5.78
N GLU A 303 7.67 -20.59 6.51
CA GLU A 303 6.50 -19.97 7.16
C GLU A 303 6.96 -19.19 8.39
N GLY A 304 7.70 -18.12 8.11
CA GLY A 304 8.24 -17.22 9.10
C GLY A 304 7.20 -16.19 9.55
N ALA A 305 7.30 -15.84 10.83
CA ALA A 305 6.53 -14.78 11.46
C ALA A 305 7.40 -14.08 12.52
N TYR A 306 7.00 -12.87 12.87
CA TYR A 306 7.58 -12.06 13.93
C TYR A 306 6.70 -12.12 15.17
N ARG A 307 7.31 -11.94 16.35
CA ARG A 307 6.59 -11.82 17.62
C ARG A 307 6.43 -10.35 17.96
N TYR A 308 5.23 -9.98 18.34
CA TYR A 308 4.93 -8.65 18.86
C TYR A 308 3.98 -8.82 20.04
N ARG A 309 4.49 -8.54 21.25
CA ARG A 309 3.78 -8.71 22.52
C ARG A 309 3.31 -10.17 22.70
N ASP A 310 2.01 -10.44 22.79
CA ASP A 310 1.42 -11.78 22.86
C ASP A 310 1.05 -12.36 21.48
N MET A 311 1.25 -11.59 20.40
CA MET A 311 0.93 -11.97 19.03
C MET A 311 2.14 -12.49 18.26
N GLN A 312 1.85 -13.26 17.21
CA GLN A 312 2.79 -13.73 16.20
C GLN A 312 2.15 -13.51 14.83
N LEU A 313 2.81 -12.77 13.93
CA LEU A 313 2.24 -12.36 12.64
C LEU A 313 3.29 -12.30 11.52
N VAL A 314 2.84 -12.37 10.28
CA VAL A 314 3.67 -12.14 9.08
C VAL A 314 3.85 -10.62 8.92
N PRO A 315 5.06 -10.06 9.14
CA PRO A 315 5.32 -8.63 9.08
C PRO A 315 5.20 -8.07 7.65
N THR A 316 4.98 -6.76 7.53
CA THR A 316 5.15 -6.06 6.23
C THR A 316 6.61 -5.67 6.04
N TRP A 317 6.98 -4.92 4.99
CA TRP A 317 8.35 -4.43 4.86
C TRP A 317 8.64 -3.31 5.89
N GLY A 318 7.76 -2.32 6.03
CA GLY A 318 7.95 -1.18 6.93
C GLY A 318 7.08 -1.14 8.19
N GLY A 319 6.13 -2.05 8.35
CA GLY A 319 5.18 -2.12 9.47
C GLY A 319 3.89 -1.31 9.31
N SER A 320 3.54 -0.86 8.10
CA SER A 320 2.36 -0.01 7.85
C SER A 320 1.03 -0.75 7.62
N MET A 321 -0.09 -0.06 7.84
CA MET A 321 -1.43 -0.59 7.47
C MET A 321 -1.67 -0.62 5.97
N PHE A 322 -1.10 0.33 5.23
CA PHE A 322 -1.16 0.42 3.77
C PHE A 322 -0.69 -0.87 3.10
N GLU A 323 0.57 -1.27 3.39
CA GLU A 323 1.19 -2.50 2.89
C GLU A 323 0.34 -3.75 3.17
N ALA A 324 -0.21 -3.82 4.39
CA ALA A 324 -0.96 -4.97 4.85
C ALA A 324 -2.37 -5.06 4.24
N LEU A 325 -3.11 -3.95 4.16
CA LEU A 325 -4.57 -3.99 3.97
C LEU A 325 -5.09 -3.39 2.66
N MET A 326 -4.29 -2.62 1.92
CA MET A 326 -4.78 -1.99 0.67
C MET A 326 -5.30 -3.03 -0.34
N VAL A 327 -4.64 -4.19 -0.44
CA VAL A 327 -5.04 -5.26 -1.36
C VAL A 327 -6.34 -5.95 -0.91
N ASP A 328 -6.59 -6.04 0.40
CA ASP A 328 -7.82 -6.66 0.89
C ASP A 328 -9.09 -5.88 0.48
N LEU A 329 -8.98 -4.56 0.24
CA LEU A 329 -10.06 -3.72 -0.31
C LEU A 329 -10.60 -4.22 -1.66
N PHE A 330 -9.82 -5.00 -2.41
CA PHE A 330 -10.15 -5.44 -3.77
C PHE A 330 -10.16 -6.97 -3.93
N ILE A 331 -9.36 -7.68 -3.14
CA ILE A 331 -9.30 -9.15 -3.09
C ILE A 331 -9.69 -9.56 -1.66
N PRO A 332 -10.70 -10.40 -1.42
CA PRO A 332 -11.10 -10.82 -0.07
C PRO A 332 -10.10 -11.87 0.46
N GLU A 333 -8.91 -11.41 0.79
CA GLU A 333 -7.79 -12.25 1.20
C GLU A 333 -8.11 -12.99 2.50
N ALA A 334 -8.76 -12.32 3.45
CA ALA A 334 -9.18 -12.91 4.71
C ALA A 334 -10.16 -14.09 4.52
N ASP A 335 -11.15 -13.96 3.62
CA ASP A 335 -12.12 -15.01 3.32
C ASP A 335 -11.52 -16.17 2.52
N TRP A 336 -10.55 -15.88 1.65
CA TRP A 336 -9.95 -16.86 0.74
C TRP A 336 -8.80 -17.61 1.39
N GLY A 337 -8.03 -16.97 2.27
CA GLY A 337 -6.97 -17.54 3.09
C GLY A 337 -7.30 -17.53 4.59
N PRO A 338 -8.30 -18.30 5.07
CA PRO A 338 -8.74 -18.27 6.47
C PRO A 338 -7.74 -18.86 7.47
N ARG A 339 -6.64 -19.46 6.99
CA ARG A 339 -5.50 -19.96 7.81
C ARG A 339 -4.24 -19.11 7.63
N SER A 340 -4.35 -17.97 6.97
CA SER A 340 -3.25 -17.08 6.63
C SER A 340 -3.67 -15.62 6.79
N TRP A 341 -4.11 -14.96 5.72
CA TRP A 341 -4.60 -13.58 5.74
C TRP A 341 -5.76 -13.35 6.71
N GLY A 342 -6.67 -14.32 6.83
CA GLY A 342 -7.79 -14.27 7.78
C GLY A 342 -7.38 -14.34 9.26
N VAL A 343 -6.12 -14.69 9.52
CA VAL A 343 -5.47 -14.59 10.84
C VAL A 343 -4.60 -13.33 10.90
N ASN A 344 -3.84 -13.03 9.84
CA ASN A 344 -2.85 -11.96 9.83
C ASN A 344 -3.46 -10.56 9.87
N HIS A 345 -4.43 -10.27 9.00
CA HIS A 345 -5.02 -8.94 8.86
C HIS A 345 -5.57 -8.38 10.18
N PRO A 346 -6.40 -9.12 10.97
CA PRO A 346 -6.83 -8.64 12.28
C PRO A 346 -5.69 -8.54 13.31
N LEU A 347 -4.64 -9.36 13.23
CA LEU A 347 -3.47 -9.24 14.11
C LEU A 347 -2.63 -7.99 13.79
N THR A 348 -2.48 -7.62 12.51
CA THR A 348 -1.79 -6.38 12.13
C THR A 348 -2.56 -5.14 12.61
N VAL A 349 -3.90 -5.14 12.49
CA VAL A 349 -4.76 -4.09 13.06
C VAL A 349 -4.62 -4.01 14.58
N ARG A 350 -4.67 -5.16 15.27
CA ARG A 350 -4.49 -5.23 16.72
C ARG A 350 -3.11 -4.72 17.15
N ALA A 351 -2.04 -5.09 16.44
CA ALA A 351 -0.69 -4.62 16.72
C ALA A 351 -0.57 -3.09 16.57
N GLN A 352 -1.21 -2.50 15.57
CA GLN A 352 -1.27 -1.05 15.38
C GLN A 352 -2.03 -0.34 16.52
N MET A 353 -3.16 -0.91 16.97
CA MET A 353 -3.90 -0.42 18.13
C MET A 353 -3.07 -0.49 19.42
N GLU A 354 -2.49 -1.65 19.74
CA GLU A 354 -1.69 -1.82 20.95
C GLU A 354 -0.40 -0.97 20.93
N HIS A 355 0.19 -0.75 19.76
CA HIS A 355 1.32 0.17 19.63
C HIS A 355 0.92 1.61 19.97
N GLY A 356 -0.08 2.16 19.27
CA GLY A 356 -0.47 3.56 19.45
C GLY A 356 -1.09 3.86 20.82
N LEU A 357 -1.88 2.94 21.36
CA LEU A 357 -2.63 3.14 22.60
C LEU A 357 -1.83 2.77 23.85
N ASP A 358 -1.16 1.62 23.88
CA ASP A 358 -0.53 1.07 25.09
C ASP A 358 1.00 1.25 25.15
N GLU A 359 1.70 1.03 24.03
CA GLU A 359 3.17 1.03 23.99
C GLU A 359 3.75 2.44 23.85
N ALA A 360 3.33 3.17 22.81
CA ALA A 360 3.80 4.51 22.51
C ALA A 360 3.00 5.62 23.24
N GLY A 361 1.81 5.27 23.75
CA GLY A 361 0.98 6.16 24.57
C GLY A 361 0.51 7.42 23.83
N TYR A 362 0.27 7.31 22.53
CA TYR A 362 -0.21 8.40 21.67
C TYR A 362 -1.68 8.74 21.92
N GLY A 363 -2.48 7.77 22.38
CA GLY A 363 -3.94 7.89 22.48
C GLY A 363 -4.69 7.69 21.16
N TYR A 364 -3.94 7.48 20.06
CA TYR A 364 -4.42 7.25 18.70
C TYR A 364 -3.59 6.17 18.03
N TRP A 365 -4.11 5.60 16.95
CA TRP A 365 -3.45 4.56 16.15
C TRP A 365 -3.77 4.68 14.66
N GLY A 366 -3.07 3.89 13.84
CA GLY A 366 -3.19 3.88 12.38
C GLY A 366 -1.99 4.58 11.73
N PHE A 367 -0.96 3.81 11.42
CA PHE A 367 0.33 4.26 10.89
C PHE A 367 0.50 3.74 9.46
N SER A 368 0.62 4.67 8.51
CA SER A 368 0.86 4.39 7.10
C SER A 368 1.62 5.54 6.42
N PRO A 369 2.22 5.32 5.23
CA PRO A 369 2.77 6.40 4.43
C PRO A 369 1.75 7.48 4.08
N SER A 370 2.16 8.74 4.16
CA SER A 370 1.32 9.92 3.91
C SER A 370 2.16 11.17 3.67
N SER A 371 1.50 12.30 3.43
CA SER A 371 2.06 13.62 3.68
C SER A 371 2.62 13.71 5.11
N ASP A 372 3.84 14.22 5.26
CA ASP A 372 4.46 14.43 6.58
C ASP A 372 3.89 15.73 7.19
N PRO A 373 3.36 15.74 8.43
CA PRO A 373 2.94 16.97 9.10
C PRO A 373 4.02 18.05 9.18
N ALA A 374 5.31 17.68 9.28
CA ALA A 374 6.46 18.59 9.25
C ALA A 374 6.83 19.08 7.83
N GLY A 375 6.18 18.53 6.80
CA GLY A 375 6.27 18.97 5.40
C GLY A 375 6.96 17.95 4.49
N GLY A 376 6.35 17.68 3.35
CA GLY A 376 6.81 16.68 2.38
C GLY A 376 5.96 15.41 2.45
N TYR A 377 6.60 14.26 2.24
CA TYR A 377 5.98 12.93 2.29
C TYR A 377 6.88 12.02 3.11
N ARG A 378 6.27 11.09 3.85
CA ARG A 378 7.00 10.16 4.71
C ARG A 378 6.23 8.86 4.93
N GLU A 379 6.97 7.78 5.05
CA GLU A 379 6.46 6.48 5.45
C GLU A 379 6.40 6.34 6.99
N TYR A 380 5.20 6.04 7.51
CA TYR A 380 4.94 5.72 8.91
C TYR A 380 4.44 4.28 9.08
N GLY A 381 4.78 3.65 10.19
CA GLY A 381 4.45 2.26 10.49
C GLY A 381 4.79 1.90 11.93
N VAL A 382 4.53 0.64 12.30
CA VAL A 382 4.95 0.08 13.59
C VAL A 382 6.22 -0.73 13.36
N ASP A 383 7.35 -0.11 13.65
CA ASP A 383 8.71 -0.61 13.41
C ASP A 383 8.92 -2.08 13.85
N PRO A 384 8.54 -2.54 15.07
CA PRO A 384 8.64 -3.95 15.49
C PRO A 384 7.92 -5.00 14.63
N ILE A 385 6.97 -4.60 13.77
CA ILE A 385 6.23 -5.46 12.84
C ILE A 385 6.53 -5.17 11.36
N GLY A 386 7.55 -4.35 11.09
CA GLY A 386 8.22 -4.24 9.78
C GLY A 386 9.42 -5.18 9.69
N MET A 387 9.87 -5.51 8.49
CA MET A 387 11.07 -6.33 8.25
C MET A 387 12.36 -5.51 8.15
N GLU A 388 12.29 -4.26 7.69
CA GLU A 388 13.44 -3.37 7.50
C GLU A 388 13.86 -2.69 8.82
N PRO A 389 15.12 -2.85 9.29
CA PRO A 389 15.58 -2.29 10.58
C PRO A 389 15.69 -0.76 10.64
N ASN A 390 15.61 -0.08 9.48
CA ASN A 390 15.54 1.39 9.41
C ASN A 390 14.12 1.83 8.99
N GLY A 391 13.12 1.01 9.36
CA GLY A 391 11.80 0.92 8.75
C GLY A 391 10.90 2.13 8.96
N TYR A 392 9.59 1.90 8.79
CA TYR A 392 8.63 2.97 8.97
C TYR A 392 8.34 3.10 10.47
N THR A 393 8.70 4.26 10.98
CA THR A 393 8.64 4.61 12.40
C THR A 393 7.37 5.39 12.66
N SER A 394 6.79 5.25 13.86
CA SER A 394 5.46 5.76 14.16
C SER A 394 5.42 7.24 14.59
N ASP A 395 6.58 7.87 14.80
CA ASP A 395 6.74 9.24 15.30
C ASP A 395 7.70 10.10 14.48
N GLN A 396 7.64 11.42 14.64
CA GLN A 396 8.50 12.34 13.88
C GLN A 396 10.00 12.13 14.12
N GLU A 397 10.38 11.71 15.32
CA GLU A 397 11.76 11.51 15.77
C GLU A 397 12.47 10.31 15.15
N ARG A 398 11.75 9.43 14.43
CA ARG A 398 12.24 8.15 13.89
C ARG A 398 12.70 7.18 15.00
N THR A 399 11.88 6.99 16.02
CA THR A 399 12.17 6.06 17.12
C THR A 399 12.05 4.61 16.64
N THR A 400 13.19 3.96 16.43
CA THR A 400 13.27 2.53 16.14
C THR A 400 13.39 1.71 17.43
N VAL A 401 13.01 0.44 17.31
CA VAL A 401 13.32 -0.63 18.26
C VAL A 401 14.50 -1.43 17.71
N GLU A 402 15.13 -2.23 18.56
CA GLU A 402 16.05 -3.27 18.13
C GLU A 402 15.74 -4.51 18.97
N SER A 403 15.11 -5.49 18.33
CA SER A 403 14.62 -6.71 18.99
C SER A 403 15.74 -7.70 19.35
N GLY A 404 16.93 -7.54 18.77
CA GLY A 404 18.11 -8.37 18.95
C GLY A 404 18.12 -9.66 18.13
N TRP A 405 19.28 -10.31 18.13
CA TRP A 405 19.50 -11.62 17.49
C TRP A 405 20.32 -12.50 18.41
N ASP A 406 19.70 -13.57 18.94
CA ASP A 406 20.24 -14.40 20.03
C ASP A 406 21.08 -15.61 19.55
N ASP A 407 21.65 -15.54 18.34
CA ASP A 407 22.61 -16.54 17.84
C ASP A 407 24.07 -16.12 18.16
N PRO A 408 24.85 -16.92 18.90
CA PRO A 408 26.26 -16.64 19.20
C PRO A 408 27.19 -16.47 17.98
N ALA A 409 26.79 -16.93 16.79
CA ALA A 409 27.55 -16.76 15.54
C ALA A 409 27.30 -15.40 14.85
N CYS A 410 26.18 -14.74 15.15
CA CYS A 410 25.80 -13.43 14.62
C CYS A 410 24.99 -12.62 15.66
N PRO A 411 25.58 -12.31 16.83
CA PRO A 411 24.84 -11.68 17.92
C PRO A 411 24.50 -10.22 17.60
N ARG A 412 23.26 -9.83 17.91
CA ARG A 412 22.80 -8.44 17.89
C ARG A 412 22.14 -8.12 19.23
N GLU A 413 22.62 -7.09 19.92
CA GLU A 413 22.12 -6.74 21.25
C GLU A 413 20.77 -6.01 21.12
N ALA A 414 19.75 -6.49 21.82
CA ALA A 414 18.45 -5.82 21.86
C ALA A 414 18.55 -4.46 22.54
N SER A 415 17.92 -3.44 21.95
CA SER A 415 17.81 -2.09 22.50
C SER A 415 16.37 -1.62 22.41
N GLN A 416 15.86 -1.07 23.51
CA GLN A 416 14.50 -0.55 23.59
C GLN A 416 14.56 0.98 23.73
N PRO A 417 13.71 1.74 23.02
CA PRO A 417 13.69 3.19 23.14
C PRO A 417 13.26 3.61 24.55
N ALA A 418 13.75 4.77 25.00
CA ALA A 418 13.36 5.33 26.30
C ALA A 418 11.88 5.82 26.35
N GLY A 419 11.24 5.84 25.19
CA GLY A 419 9.89 6.33 24.92
C GLY A 419 9.83 6.86 23.48
N TYR A 420 8.63 6.90 22.92
CA TYR A 420 8.37 7.45 21.58
C TYR A 420 8.13 8.96 21.65
N GLY A 421 8.33 9.64 20.52
CA GLY A 421 8.17 11.07 20.28
C GLY A 421 6.78 11.46 19.78
N ASP A 422 6.68 12.41 18.85
CA ASP A 422 5.42 12.93 18.31
C ASP A 422 4.84 11.96 17.27
N GLY A 423 4.00 11.03 17.75
CA GLY A 423 3.36 10.00 16.93
C GLY A 423 2.52 10.57 15.80
N VAL A 424 2.66 10.05 14.58
CA VAL A 424 1.91 10.47 13.40
C VAL A 424 0.92 9.41 12.98
N VAL A 425 -0.38 9.73 13.03
CA VAL A 425 -1.47 8.84 12.60
C VAL A 425 -2.10 9.34 11.31
N THR A 426 -2.54 8.40 10.46
CA THR A 426 -3.21 8.69 9.19
C THR A 426 -4.67 8.23 9.26
N PRO A 427 -5.67 9.10 9.01
CA PRO A 427 -7.07 8.70 9.08
C PRO A 427 -7.41 7.56 8.12
N HIS A 428 -6.79 7.50 6.93
CA HIS A 428 -7.02 6.42 5.96
C HIS A 428 -6.70 5.03 6.54
N ALA A 429 -5.71 4.90 7.45
CA ALA A 429 -5.36 3.63 8.07
C ALA A 429 -6.47 3.11 9.01
N SER A 430 -7.23 4.00 9.64
CA SER A 430 -8.42 3.62 10.41
C SER A 430 -9.55 3.10 9.51
N PHE A 431 -9.72 3.69 8.31
CA PHE A 431 -10.68 3.17 7.33
C PHE A 431 -10.31 1.77 6.83
N LEU A 432 -9.01 1.50 6.59
CA LEU A 432 -8.53 0.14 6.24
C LEU A 432 -8.88 -0.92 7.30
N ALA A 433 -8.95 -0.51 8.57
CA ALA A 433 -9.26 -1.40 9.69
C ALA A 433 -10.76 -1.70 9.89
N LEU A 434 -11.67 -1.07 9.14
CA LEU A 434 -13.12 -1.26 9.28
C LEU A 434 -13.58 -2.73 9.30
N PRO A 435 -13.09 -3.65 8.42
CA PRO A 435 -13.52 -5.05 8.43
C PRO A 435 -13.13 -5.84 9.68
N TYR A 436 -12.15 -5.34 10.45
CA TYR A 436 -11.50 -6.07 11.55
C TYR A 436 -11.76 -5.45 12.93
N ALA A 437 -11.88 -4.12 13.00
CA ALA A 437 -11.98 -3.36 14.24
C ALA A 437 -12.95 -2.16 14.12
N LYS A 438 -14.06 -2.31 13.39
CA LYS A 438 -15.02 -1.24 13.07
C LYS A 438 -15.30 -0.24 14.19
N ASP A 439 -15.74 -0.70 15.37
CA ASP A 439 -16.14 0.19 16.47
C ASP A 439 -14.95 1.05 16.93
N ALA A 440 -13.76 0.45 17.05
CA ALA A 440 -12.54 1.16 17.43
C ALA A 440 -12.02 2.09 16.32
N ALA A 441 -12.20 1.73 15.05
CA ALA A 441 -11.86 2.58 13.90
C ALA A 441 -12.75 3.83 13.85
N LEU A 442 -14.07 3.67 14.05
CA LEU A 442 -15.01 4.79 14.12
C LEU A 442 -14.76 5.68 15.34
N GLU A 443 -14.43 5.10 16.50
CA GLU A 443 -14.04 5.85 17.70
C GLU A 443 -12.74 6.64 17.48
N ASN A 444 -11.71 6.02 16.89
CA ASN A 444 -10.43 6.69 16.58
C ASN A 444 -10.63 7.85 15.59
N LEU A 445 -11.40 7.64 14.52
CA LEU A 445 -11.75 8.71 13.56
C LEU A 445 -12.55 9.84 14.19
N ALA A 446 -13.53 9.52 15.05
CA ALA A 446 -14.33 10.51 15.75
C ALA A 446 -13.46 11.36 16.71
N ASN A 447 -12.53 10.72 17.43
CA ASN A 447 -11.60 11.41 18.33
C ASN A 447 -10.61 12.27 17.53
N ILE A 448 -10.04 11.78 16.42
CA ILE A 448 -9.15 12.56 15.55
C ILE A 448 -9.88 13.81 15.02
N ARG A 449 -11.14 13.67 14.60
CA ARG A 449 -11.98 14.79 14.13
C ARG A 449 -12.38 15.78 15.24
N ALA A 450 -12.46 15.34 16.48
CA ALA A 450 -12.85 16.17 17.62
C ALA A 450 -11.68 16.96 18.21
N ASP A 451 -10.50 16.34 18.27
CA ASP A 451 -9.35 16.87 19.03
C ASP A 451 -8.35 17.63 18.15
N PHE A 452 -8.40 17.47 16.82
CA PHE A 452 -7.51 18.13 15.86
C PHE A 452 -8.25 18.80 14.69
N ASP A 453 -7.62 19.78 14.02
CA ASP A 453 -8.10 20.39 12.77
C ASP A 453 -7.84 19.48 11.56
N ALA A 454 -8.25 18.21 11.69
CA ALA A 454 -7.93 17.09 10.82
C ALA A 454 -9.02 16.75 9.79
N TYR A 455 -10.12 17.50 9.77
CA TYR A 455 -11.28 17.26 8.92
C TYR A 455 -11.72 18.54 8.21
N GLY A 456 -11.46 18.61 6.91
CA GLY A 456 -11.73 19.75 6.05
C GLY A 456 -12.92 19.55 5.09
N PRO A 457 -13.07 20.44 4.10
CA PRO A 457 -14.16 20.37 3.11
C PRO A 457 -14.06 19.20 2.12
N GLY A 458 -12.97 18.43 2.16
CA GLY A 458 -12.73 17.22 1.37
C GLY A 458 -12.63 15.96 2.22
N GLY A 459 -13.17 15.98 3.45
CA GLY A 459 -13.10 14.87 4.40
C GLY A 459 -11.88 14.97 5.31
N PHE A 460 -11.34 13.83 5.72
CA PHE A 460 -10.12 13.80 6.52
C PHE A 460 -8.90 14.25 5.71
N TYR A 461 -8.09 15.11 6.31
CA TYR A 461 -6.73 15.40 5.85
C TYR A 461 -5.81 14.18 6.08
N ASP A 462 -4.68 14.18 5.38
CA ASP A 462 -3.76 13.05 5.26
C ASP A 462 -3.23 12.46 6.58
N ALA A 463 -2.75 13.33 7.49
CA ALA A 463 -2.02 12.90 8.68
C ALA A 463 -2.04 13.93 9.82
N VAL A 464 -1.89 13.44 11.05
CA VAL A 464 -1.82 14.23 12.28
C VAL A 464 -0.66 13.77 13.16
N ALA A 465 0.24 14.69 13.52
CA ALA A 465 1.22 14.50 14.59
C ALA A 465 0.55 14.82 15.94
N VAL A 466 0.25 13.79 16.73
CA VAL A 466 -0.82 13.85 17.76
C VAL A 466 -0.41 14.54 19.06
N ARG A 467 0.87 14.74 19.33
CA ARG A 467 1.35 15.47 20.52
C ARG A 467 1.56 16.94 20.25
N SER A 468 1.99 17.32 19.04
CA SER A 468 2.04 18.73 18.62
C SER A 468 0.68 19.26 18.14
N GLY A 469 -0.20 18.37 17.67
CA GLY A 469 -1.44 18.73 16.98
C GLY A 469 -1.21 19.26 15.55
N GLN A 470 -0.03 19.04 14.98
CA GLN A 470 0.30 19.47 13.62
C GLN A 470 -0.38 18.57 12.59
N VAL A 471 -1.12 19.17 11.66
CA VAL A 471 -1.92 18.46 10.64
C VAL A 471 -1.32 18.70 9.25
N ALA A 472 -1.14 17.63 8.47
CA ALA A 472 -0.83 17.72 7.05
C ALA A 472 -2.10 18.05 6.26
N GLN A 473 -2.47 19.33 6.14
CA GLN A 473 -3.71 19.78 5.50
C GLN A 473 -3.67 19.67 3.95
N ARG A 474 -3.67 18.43 3.48
CA ARG A 474 -3.64 17.99 2.09
C ARG A 474 -4.51 16.75 1.93
N TYR A 475 -4.95 16.49 0.70
CA TYR A 475 -5.60 15.26 0.31
C TYR A 475 -4.77 14.58 -0.79
N LEU A 476 -4.24 13.38 -0.54
CA LEU A 476 -3.65 12.53 -1.59
C LEU A 476 -4.74 11.69 -2.28
N ALA A 477 -4.68 11.57 -3.61
CA ALA A 477 -5.64 10.83 -4.41
C ALA A 477 -5.73 9.34 -4.02
N LEU A 478 -4.59 8.73 -3.69
CA LEU A 478 -4.52 7.34 -3.25
C LEU A 478 -5.22 7.13 -1.89
N ASP A 479 -4.91 7.96 -0.90
CA ASP A 479 -5.44 7.86 0.46
C ASP A 479 -6.95 8.06 0.48
N GLN A 480 -7.44 9.10 -0.20
CA GLN A 480 -8.87 9.33 -0.39
C GLN A 480 -9.52 8.18 -1.20
N GLY A 481 -8.79 7.58 -2.13
CA GLY A 481 -9.21 6.38 -2.85
C GLY A 481 -9.37 5.15 -1.97
N MET A 482 -8.49 4.95 -0.99
CA MET A 482 -8.60 3.89 0.01
C MET A 482 -9.79 4.11 0.95
N ILE A 483 -10.00 5.35 1.41
CA ILE A 483 -11.16 5.75 2.21
C ILE A 483 -12.46 5.39 1.47
N MET A 484 -12.59 5.80 0.20
CA MET A 484 -13.76 5.46 -0.62
C MET A 484 -13.94 3.95 -0.78
N ALA A 485 -12.89 3.20 -1.09
CA ALA A 485 -12.98 1.76 -1.26
C ALA A 485 -13.39 1.03 0.05
N ALA A 486 -12.84 1.45 1.19
CA ALA A 486 -13.16 0.90 2.50
C ALA A 486 -14.62 1.18 2.91
N ILE A 487 -15.07 2.43 2.82
CA ILE A 487 -16.47 2.81 3.08
C ILE A 487 -17.41 2.09 2.11
N GLY A 488 -17.02 1.99 0.84
CA GLY A 488 -17.78 1.30 -0.19
C GLY A 488 -17.99 -0.19 0.12
N ASN A 489 -16.97 -0.88 0.63
CA ASN A 489 -17.10 -2.27 1.06
C ASN A 489 -17.98 -2.41 2.30
N GLU A 490 -17.74 -1.63 3.35
CA GLU A 490 -18.51 -1.66 4.61
C GLU A 490 -20.00 -1.34 4.38
N LEU A 491 -20.32 -0.29 3.63
CA LEU A 491 -21.71 0.14 3.43
C LEU A 491 -22.47 -0.64 2.36
N LEU A 492 -21.80 -1.43 1.52
CA LEU A 492 -22.41 -2.12 0.38
C LEU A 492 -22.16 -3.65 0.36
N ASN A 493 -21.56 -4.21 1.41
CA ASN A 493 -21.21 -5.63 1.57
C ASN A 493 -20.17 -6.09 0.52
N ASP A 494 -18.92 -5.63 0.66
CA ASP A 494 -17.77 -6.00 -0.16
C ASP A 494 -17.95 -5.84 -1.67
N ARG A 495 -18.72 -4.81 -2.03
CA ARG A 495 -19.12 -4.58 -3.43
C ARG A 495 -17.94 -4.20 -4.33
N VAL A 496 -16.93 -3.51 -3.79
CA VAL A 496 -15.69 -3.17 -4.50
C VAL A 496 -14.93 -4.44 -4.83
N LYS A 497 -14.73 -5.31 -3.82
CA LYS A 497 -14.15 -6.66 -3.99
C LYS A 497 -14.92 -7.44 -5.07
N GLY A 498 -16.25 -7.49 -4.98
CA GLY A 498 -17.15 -8.18 -5.91
C GLY A 498 -17.16 -7.69 -7.36
N TYR A 499 -16.60 -6.52 -7.65
CA TYR A 499 -16.33 -6.05 -9.01
C TYR A 499 -14.96 -6.49 -9.54
N VAL A 500 -13.95 -6.68 -8.68
CA VAL A 500 -12.62 -7.15 -9.07
C VAL A 500 -12.57 -8.67 -9.22
N VAL A 501 -13.13 -9.42 -8.26
CA VAL A 501 -12.97 -10.89 -8.15
C VAL A 501 -13.84 -11.71 -9.09
N ARG A 502 -13.86 -11.38 -10.39
CA ARG A 502 -14.60 -12.15 -11.40
C ARG A 502 -13.67 -12.90 -12.33
N GLY A 503 -14.19 -14.01 -12.89
CA GLY A 503 -13.49 -14.80 -13.89
C GLY A 503 -12.13 -15.32 -13.36
N PRO A 504 -11.01 -15.08 -14.07
CA PRO A 504 -9.73 -15.67 -13.70
C PRO A 504 -9.22 -15.29 -12.30
N VAL A 505 -9.50 -14.07 -11.80
CA VAL A 505 -9.08 -13.66 -10.44
C VAL A 505 -9.67 -14.61 -9.39
N HIS A 506 -10.97 -14.90 -9.45
CA HIS A 506 -11.61 -15.87 -8.53
C HIS A 506 -11.17 -17.30 -8.80
N HIS A 507 -11.07 -17.73 -10.05
CA HIS A 507 -10.80 -19.14 -10.36
C HIS A 507 -9.34 -19.55 -10.16
N VAL A 508 -8.39 -18.61 -10.20
CA VAL A 508 -6.95 -18.88 -10.05
C VAL A 508 -6.42 -18.45 -8.67
N ILE A 509 -6.78 -17.26 -8.17
CA ILE A 509 -6.21 -16.74 -6.91
C ILE A 509 -6.89 -17.31 -5.68
N ARG A 510 -8.22 -17.53 -5.69
CA ARG A 510 -8.90 -18.11 -4.52
C ARG A 510 -8.36 -19.49 -4.10
N PRO A 511 -8.12 -20.46 -5.02
CA PRO A 511 -7.50 -21.73 -4.63
C PRO A 511 -6.05 -21.57 -4.15
N LEU A 512 -5.32 -20.59 -4.69
CA LEU A 512 -3.94 -20.28 -4.32
C LEU A 512 -3.84 -19.78 -2.86
N LEU A 513 -4.73 -18.85 -2.46
CA LEU A 513 -4.81 -18.38 -1.08
C LEU A 513 -5.38 -19.44 -0.12
N GLY A 514 -6.27 -20.32 -0.59
CA GLY A 514 -6.91 -21.34 0.25
C GLY A 514 -5.99 -22.46 0.75
N ILE A 515 -4.86 -22.68 0.06
CA ILE A 515 -3.82 -23.64 0.48
C ILE A 515 -2.77 -23.01 1.40
N GLU A 516 -2.67 -21.68 1.47
CA GLU A 516 -1.75 -20.95 2.34
C GLU A 516 -2.03 -21.19 3.83
N GLU A 517 -0.98 -21.31 4.63
CA GLU A 517 -1.06 -21.40 6.09
C GLU A 517 0.09 -20.62 6.73
N PHE A 518 -0.19 -19.44 7.27
CA PHE A 518 0.83 -18.67 7.98
C PHE A 518 1.08 -19.23 9.37
N ASN A 519 2.32 -19.08 9.83
CA ASN A 519 2.67 -19.23 11.24
C ASN A 519 2.23 -18.01 12.07
N ALA A 520 0.95 -17.62 12.00
CA ALA A 520 0.37 -16.48 12.70
C ALA A 520 -0.62 -16.93 13.79
N ALA A 521 -0.62 -16.26 14.95
CA ALA A 521 -1.49 -16.55 16.10
C ALA A 521 -1.48 -15.37 17.10
N GLY A 522 -2.58 -15.15 17.83
CA GLY A 522 -2.71 -14.14 18.89
C GLY A 522 -4.12 -14.07 19.45
#